data_AF-A0A0S2EWG4-F1
#
_entry.id   AF-A0A0S2EWG4-F1
#
_cell.length_a   1.000
_cell.length_b   1.000
_cell.length_c   1.000
_cell.angle_alpha   90.00
_cell.angle_beta   90.00
_cell.angle_gamma   90.00
#
_symmetry.space_group_name_H-M   'P 1'
#
loop_
_entity.id
_entity.type
_entity.pdbx_description
1 polymer ?
#
loop_
_entity_poly.entity_id
_entity_poly.type
_entity_poly.pdbx_seq_one_letter_code
_entity_poly.pdbx_strand_id
1 'polypeptide(L)' 'MSRLSERITDLSLENDLDAAIEEAIRTCGGDARVAVGALILGQRSLHEAYAQRISAGYVRRELYK' A
#
# COMPACT_ATOMS: atom_id res chain seq x y z
N MET A 1 -12.75 -2.95 2.71
CA MET A 1 -11.81 -2.29 1.79
C MET A 1 -12.31 -0.88 1.52
N SER A 2 -11.54 0.14 1.90
CA SER A 2 -11.91 1.54 1.64
C SER A 2 -11.52 1.89 0.20
N ARG A 3 -12.40 2.58 -0.55
CA ARG A 3 -12.20 2.99 -1.96
C ARG A 3 -10.91 3.81 -2.22
N LEU A 4 -10.29 4.33 -1.17
CA LEU A 4 -9.00 5.02 -1.20
C LEU A 4 -7.81 4.07 -1.43
N SER A 5 -7.88 2.86 -0.89
CA SER A 5 -6.80 1.86 -0.99
C SER A 5 -6.60 1.37 -2.42
N GLU A 6 -7.69 1.25 -3.19
CA GLU A 6 -7.65 0.77 -4.57
C GLU A 6 -7.02 1.80 -5.53
N ARG A 7 -7.08 3.10 -5.20
CA ARG A 7 -6.55 4.18 -6.05
C ARG A 7 -5.03 4.34 -5.95
N ILE A 8 -4.41 3.93 -4.85
CA ILE A 8 -2.96 4.08 -4.62
C ILE A 8 -2.17 2.94 -5.28
N THR A 9 -2.75 1.75 -5.40
CA THR A 9 -2.08 0.57 -5.98
C THR A 9 -1.96 0.59 -7.51
N ASP A 10 -2.61 1.54 -8.18
CA ASP A 10 -2.65 1.67 -9.65
C ASP A 10 -1.76 2.82 -10.17
N LEU A 11 -1.03 3.51 -9.29
CA LEU A 11 -0.01 4.46 -9.72
C LEU A 11 1.12 3.68 -10.40
N SER A 12 1.26 3.90 -11.71
CA SER A 12 2.43 3.50 -12.49
C SER A 12 3.66 4.00 -11.74
N LEU A 13 4.55 3.08 -11.35
CA LEU A 13 5.87 3.40 -10.81
C LEU A 13 6.68 4.05 -11.94
N GLU A 14 6.38 5.30 -12.29
CA GLU A 14 7.35 6.12 -12.99
C GLU A 14 8.60 6.17 -12.10
N ASN A 15 9.77 6.00 -12.69
CA ASN A 15 11.05 6.05 -11.96
C ASN A 15 11.36 7.45 -11.40
N ASP A 16 10.45 8.41 -11.58
CA ASP A 16 10.52 9.75 -11.04
C ASP A 16 9.73 9.82 -9.72
N LEU A 17 10.48 9.77 -8.62
CA LEU A 17 9.94 9.88 -7.27
C LEU A 17 9.26 11.23 -7.03
N ASP A 18 9.76 12.31 -7.62
CA ASP A 18 9.22 13.65 -7.40
C ASP A 18 7.86 13.79 -8.10
N ALA A 19 7.71 13.25 -9.31
CA ALA A 19 6.43 13.20 -10.02
C ALA A 19 5.37 12.41 -9.24
N ALA A 20 5.75 11.27 -8.66
CA ALA A 20 4.87 10.44 -7.84
C ALA A 20 4.46 11.14 -6.52
N ILE A 21 5.37 11.87 -5.89
CA ILE A 21 5.08 12.68 -4.69
C ILE A 21 4.05 13.76 -5.04
N GLU A 22 4.29 14.49 -6.12
CA GLU A 22 3.39 15.55 -6.59
C GLU A 22 2.00 15.00 -6.93
N GLU A 23 1.93 13.83 -7.56
CA GLU A 23 0.65 13.17 -7.85
C GLU A 23 -0.07 12.72 -6.57
N ALA A 24 0.64 12.18 -5.59
CA ALA A 24 0.07 11.79 -4.30
C ALA A 24 -0.50 13.00 -3.55
N ILE A 25 0.22 14.14 -3.55
CA ILE A 25 -0.23 15.40 -2.94
C ILE A 25 -1.46 15.94 -3.69
N ARG A 26 -1.44 15.98 -5.04
CA ARG A 26 -2.60 16.40 -5.85
C ARG A 26 -3.83 15.54 -5.56
N THR A 27 -3.65 14.23 -5.48
CA THR A 27 -4.74 13.27 -5.20
C THR A 27 -5.35 13.51 -3.81
N CYS A 28 -4.55 13.99 -2.86
CA CYS A 28 -4.98 14.34 -1.51
C CYS A 28 -5.44 15.80 -1.36
N GLY A 29 -5.77 16.47 -2.47
CA GLY A 29 -6.30 17.84 -2.47
C GLY A 29 -5.25 18.90 -2.12
N GLY A 30 -3.96 18.59 -2.27
CA GLY A 30 -2.86 19.49 -1.96
C GLY A 30 -2.39 19.43 -0.50
N ASP A 31 -3.02 18.63 0.36
CA ASP A 31 -2.60 18.47 1.76
C ASP A 31 -1.55 17.36 1.91
N ALA A 32 -0.30 17.75 2.10
CA ALA A 32 0.82 16.85 2.30
C ALA A 32 0.67 15.95 3.54
N ARG A 33 0.01 16.41 4.63
CA ARG A 33 -0.21 15.57 5.82
C ARG A 33 -1.19 14.44 5.52
N VAL A 34 -2.22 14.72 4.74
CA VAL A 34 -3.19 13.72 4.30
C VAL A 34 -2.51 12.70 3.37
N ALA A 35 -1.70 13.16 2.43
CA ALA A 35 -0.93 12.29 1.52
C ALA A 35 0.01 11.34 2.26
N VAL A 36 0.79 11.86 3.21
CA VAL A 36 1.69 11.04 4.04
C VAL A 36 0.90 10.06 4.90
N GLY A 37 -0.21 10.49 5.50
CA GLY A 37 -1.09 9.60 6.28
C GLY A 37 -1.64 8.44 5.46
N ALA A 38 -2.09 8.71 4.24
CA ALA A 38 -2.58 7.69 3.32
C ALA A 38 -1.48 6.68 2.94
N LEU A 39 -0.25 7.17 2.68
CA LEU A 39 0.89 6.32 2.35
C LEU A 39 1.25 5.37 3.51
N ILE A 40 1.32 5.88 4.74
CA ILE A 40 1.63 5.08 5.93
C ILE A 40 0.57 3.99 6.16
N LEU A 41 -0.70 4.32 5.97
CA LEU A 41 -1.79 3.34 6.06
C LEU A 41 -1.69 2.27 4.98
N GLY A 42 -1.37 2.65 3.74
CA GLY A 42 -1.13 1.71 2.64
C GLY A 42 0.02 0.75 2.95
N GLN A 43 1.15 1.27 3.46
CA GLN A 43 2.30 0.46 3.87
C GLN A 43 1.95 -0.54 4.99
N ARG A 44 1.18 -0.12 6.01
CA ARG A 44 0.71 -1.03 7.06
C ARG A 44 -0.19 -2.13 6.51
N SER A 45 -1.13 -1.78 5.65
CA SER A 45 -2.03 -2.75 5.02
C SER A 45 -1.27 -3.78 4.18
N LEU A 46 -0.23 -3.36 3.45
CA LEU A 46 0.63 -4.28 2.71
C LEU A 46 1.42 -5.19 3.66
N HIS A 47 1.98 -4.64 4.72
CA HIS A 47 2.72 -5.41 5.73
C HIS A 47 1.85 -6.49 6.39
N GLU A 48 0.62 -6.14 6.76
CA GLU A 48 -0.36 -7.08 7.30
C GLU A 48 -0.75 -8.17 6.28
N ALA A 49 -0.99 -7.78 5.03
CA ALA A 49 -1.30 -8.73 3.96
C ALA A 49 -0.14 -9.71 3.70
N TYR A 50 1.11 -9.23 3.70
CA TYR A 50 2.29 -10.09 3.58
C TYR A 50 2.46 -11.00 4.79
N ALA A 51 2.27 -10.50 6.01
CA ALA A 51 2.35 -11.32 7.23
C ALA A 51 1.31 -12.45 7.22
N GLN A 52 0.07 -12.15 6.81
CA GLN A 52 -0.99 -13.16 6.66
C GLN A 52 -0.67 -14.20 5.58
N ARG A 53 -0.09 -13.77 4.45
CA ARG A 53 0.31 -14.66 3.35
C ARG A 53 1.45 -15.61 3.74
N ILE A 54 2.43 -15.10 4.49
CA ILE A 54 3.52 -15.90 5.05
C ILE A 54 2.97 -16.90 6.07
N SER A 55 2.13 -16.45 7.00
CA SER A 55 1.50 -17.31 8.01
C SER A 55 0.67 -18.44 7.39
N ALA A 56 -0.17 -18.14 6.39
CA ALA A 56 -0.93 -19.15 5.65
C ALA A 56 -0.03 -20.15 4.89
N GLY A 57 1.14 -19.69 4.42
CA GLY A 57 2.15 -20.54 3.79
C GLY A 57 2.81 -21.53 4.75
N TYR A 58 3.11 -21.12 5.99
CA TYR A 58 3.62 -22.00 7.04
C TYR A 58 2.59 -23.05 7.47
N VAL A 59 1.35 -22.63 7.72
CA VAL A 59 0.26 -23.55 8.13
C VAL A 59 -0.01 -24.63 7.08
N ARG A 60 0.00 -24.28 5.78
CA ARG A 60 -0.14 -25.29 4.72
C ARG A 60 0.99 -26.31 4.73
N ARG A 61 2.23 -25.89 4.99
CA ARG A 61 3.39 -26.80 4.99
C ARG A 61 3.34 -27.84 6.12
N GLU A 62 2.72 -27.51 7.25
CA GLU A 62 2.54 -28.46 8.35
C GLU A 62 1.42 -29.48 8.10
N LEU A 63 0.39 -29.12 7.33
CA LEU A 63 -0.71 -30.03 6.98
C LEU A 63 -0.33 -31.11 5.95
N TYR A 64 0.77 -30.94 5.22
CA TYR A 64 1.29 -31.93 4.25
C TYR A 64 2.51 -32.70 4.78
N LYS A 65 2.75 -32.69 6.09
CA LYS A 65 3.81 -33.45 6.76
C LYS A 65 3.22 -34.65 7.50
#